data_AF-A0A967U777-F1
#
_entry.id   AF-A0A967U777-F1
#
_cell.length_a   1.000
_cell.length_b   1.000
_cell.length_c   1.000
_cell.angle_alpha   90.00
_cell.angle_beta   90.00
_cell.angle_gamma   90.00
#
_symmetry.space_group_name_H-M   'P 1'
#
loop_
_entity.id
_entity.type
_entity.pdbx_description
1 polymer ?
#
loop_
_entity_poly.entity_id
_entity_poly.type
_entity_poly.pdbx_seq_one_letter_code
_entity_poly.pdbx_strand_id
1 'polypeptide(L)' 'MGGRVWTDTSIGAAMDMGASWIHGTSGNPIKKIASDLEIKTTSTNYDDLILFNYDGQQISEIDML' A
#
# COMPACT_ATOMS: atom_id res chain seq x y z
N MET A 1 17.80 6.84 -10.97
CA MET A 1 17.16 7.80 -10.05
C MET A 1 16.27 7.01 -9.09
N GLY A 2 16.00 7.50 -7.86
CA GLY A 2 15.02 6.89 -6.94
C GLY A 2 15.59 5.94 -5.87
N GLY A 3 16.62 5.14 -6.17
CA GLY A 3 17.22 4.22 -5.19
C GLY A 3 16.21 3.16 -4.72
N ARG A 4 15.72 3.28 -3.47
CA ARG A 4 14.67 2.40 -2.91
C ARG A 4 13.24 2.83 -3.24
N VAL A 5 13.07 3.88 -4.04
CA VAL A 5 11.80 4.26 -4.67
C VAL A 5 11.91 3.83 -6.14
N TRP A 6 11.29 2.70 -6.49
CA TRP A 6 11.45 2.04 -7.79
C TRP A 6 10.14 1.42 -8.25
N THR A 7 9.69 1.84 -9.43
CA THR A 7 8.57 1.26 -10.17
C THR A 7 9.09 0.43 -11.35
N ASP A 8 8.75 -0.86 -11.39
CA ASP A 8 8.95 -1.73 -12.55
C ASP A 8 7.73 -1.61 -13.49
N THR A 9 7.99 -1.54 -14.79
CA THR A 9 6.97 -1.46 -15.85
C THR A 9 7.14 -2.55 -16.92
N SER A 10 8.09 -3.46 -16.73
CA SER A 10 8.47 -4.49 -17.71
C SER A 10 7.41 -5.57 -17.92
N ILE A 11 6.49 -5.75 -16.96
CA ILE A 11 5.48 -6.83 -16.94
C ILE A 11 4.12 -6.41 -17.50
N GLY A 12 4.03 -5.26 -18.17
CA GLY A 12 2.78 -4.74 -18.75
C GLY A 12 1.86 -4.00 -17.77
N ALA A 13 2.26 -3.89 -16.51
CA ALA A 13 1.65 -3.04 -15.49
C ALA A 13 2.75 -2.39 -14.63
N ALA A 14 2.46 -1.22 -14.06
CA ALA A 14 3.35 -0.58 -13.11
C ALA A 14 3.28 -1.28 -11.74
N MET A 15 4.42 -1.69 -11.21
CA MET A 15 4.55 -2.34 -9.91
C MET A 15 5.65 -1.65 -9.11
N ASP A 16 5.36 -1.18 -7.91
CA ASP A 16 6.39 -0.62 -7.02
C ASP A 16 7.15 -1.75 -6.32
N MET A 17 8.43 -1.89 -6.65
CA MET A 17 9.38 -2.85 -6.06
C MET A 17 10.08 -2.29 -4.82
N GLY A 18 9.78 -1.04 -4.47
CA GLY A 18 10.33 -0.31 -3.34
C GLY A 18 9.22 0.32 -2.48
N ALA A 19 9.40 1.58 -2.08
CA ALA A 19 8.37 2.29 -1.33
C ALA A 19 7.09 2.48 -2.18
N SER A 20 5.96 2.00 -1.65
CA SER A 20 4.64 2.06 -2.30
C SER A 20 3.55 2.70 -1.43
N TRP A 21 3.85 3.05 -0.18
CA TRP A 21 2.88 3.60 0.79
C TRP A 21 3.41 4.86 1.49
N ILE A 22 2.58 5.91 1.49
CA ILE A 22 2.69 7.06 2.39
C ILE A 22 1.99 6.74 3.74
N HIS A 23 2.76 6.38 4.77
CA HIS A 23 2.21 6.20 6.13
C HIS A 23 1.89 7.55 6.78
N GLY A 24 0.72 7.65 7.41
CA GLY A 24 0.28 8.82 8.18
C GLY A 24 0.18 10.09 7.33
N THR A 25 -1.04 10.61 7.10
CA THR A 25 -1.24 11.74 6.17
C THR A 25 -1.26 13.10 6.86
N SER A 26 -1.47 13.16 8.17
CA SER A 26 -1.46 14.42 8.93
C SER A 26 -0.04 14.94 9.13
N GLY A 27 0.22 16.17 8.71
CA GLY A 27 1.54 16.81 8.83
C GLY A 27 2.66 16.17 8.00
N ASN A 28 2.35 15.19 7.14
CA ASN A 28 3.34 14.47 6.36
C ASN A 28 3.69 15.26 5.07
N PRO A 29 4.96 15.69 4.89
CA PRO A 29 5.36 16.45 3.71
C PRO A 29 5.20 15.67 2.41
N ILE A 30 5.28 14.34 2.43
CA ILE A 30 5.08 13.50 1.24
C ILE A 30 3.63 13.56 0.78
N LYS A 31 2.66 13.59 1.71
CA LYS A 31 1.24 13.77 1.36
C LYS A 31 0.99 15.15 0.74
N LYS A 32 1.66 16.19 1.26
CA LYS A 32 1.59 17.53 0.67
C LYS A 32 2.13 17.54 -0.75
N ILE A 33 3.33 17.00 -0.98
CA ILE A 33 3.95 16.91 -2.32
C ILE A 33 3.04 16.16 -3.29
N ALA A 34 2.46 15.02 -2.88
CA ALA A 34 1.53 14.28 -3.72
C ALA A 34 0.30 15.11 -4.12
N SER A 35 -0.24 15.91 -3.20
CA SER A 35 -1.36 16.82 -3.49
C SER A 35 -0.95 17.96 -4.41
N ASP A 36 0.20 18.59 -4.17
CA ASP A 36 0.69 19.72 -4.96
C ASP A 36 1.00 19.31 -6.42
N LEU A 37 1.39 18.05 -6.63
CA LEU A 37 1.68 17.47 -7.94
C LEU A 37 0.48 16.71 -8.55
N GLU A 38 -0.70 16.78 -7.92
CA GLU A 38 -1.92 16.08 -8.36
C GLU A 38 -1.75 14.56 -8.55
N ILE A 39 -0.86 13.94 -7.77
CA ILE A 39 -0.61 12.51 -7.79
C ILE A 39 -1.79 11.78 -7.15
N LYS A 40 -2.39 10.86 -7.90
CA LYS A 40 -3.49 10.02 -7.40
C LYS A 40 -3.03 9.15 -6.24
N THR A 41 -3.73 9.23 -5.11
CA THR A 41 -3.55 8.34 -3.94
C THR A 41 -4.86 7.68 -3.59
N THR A 42 -4.81 6.43 -3.08
CA THR A 42 -5.96 5.77 -2.47
C THR A 42 -5.74 5.60 -0.97
N SER A 43 -6.82 5.66 -0.18
CA SER A 43 -6.75 5.30 1.24
C SER A 43 -6.79 3.79 1.38
N THR A 44 -5.95 3.24 2.24
CA THR A 44 -6.05 1.84 2.65
C THR A 44 -7.06 1.74 3.80
N ASN A 45 -8.04 0.85 3.67
CA ASN A 45 -8.92 0.46 4.77
C ASN A 45 -8.24 -0.67 5.55
N TYR A 46 -7.88 -0.42 6.82
CA TYR A 46 -7.23 -1.42 7.65
C TYR A 46 -8.20 -2.47 8.20
N ASP A 47 -9.49 -2.14 8.22
CA ASP A 47 -10.56 -3.06 8.66
C ASP A 47 -11.00 -4.00 7.52
N ASP A 48 -10.59 -3.72 6.27
CA ASP A 48 -10.86 -4.57 5.10
C ASP A 48 -9.73 -5.60 4.94
N LEU A 49 -9.72 -6.58 5.84
CA LEU A 49 -8.72 -7.64 5.90
C LEU A 49 -9.38 -9.01 5.90
N ILE A 50 -8.86 -9.93 5.07
CA ILE A 50 -9.21 -11.35 5.12
C ILE A 50 -7.92 -12.12 5.42
N LEU A 51 -7.95 -12.96 6.46
CA LEU A 51 -6.80 -13.79 6.85
C LEU A 51 -7.02 -15.23 6.42
N PHE A 52 -5.97 -15.86 5.92
CA PHE A 52 -5.95 -17.28 5.56
C PHE A 52 -4.85 -17.99 6.35
N ASN A 53 -5.13 -19.22 6.79
CA ASN A 53 -4.13 -20.08 7.42
C ASN A 53 -3.18 -20.69 6.37
N TYR A 54 -2.17 -21.45 6.81
CA TYR A 54 -1.19 -22.08 5.92
C TYR A 54 -1.80 -23.14 4.99
N ASP A 55 -2.97 -23.68 5.33
CA ASP A 55 -3.75 -24.60 4.52
C ASP A 55 -4.69 -23.88 3.52
N GLY A 56 -4.65 -22.54 3.48
CA GLY A 56 -5.44 -21.70 2.58
C GLY A 56 -6.91 -21.54 3.01
N GLN A 57 -7.26 -21.90 4.24
CA GLN A 57 -8.60 -21.71 4.79
C GLN A 57 -8.72 -20.33 5.41
N GLN A 58 -9.83 -19.64 5.15
CA GLN A 58 -10.11 -18.35 5.78
C GLN A 58 -10.29 -18.54 7.28
N ILE A 59 -9.61 -17.72 8.08
CA ILE A 59 -9.77 -17.67 9.53
C ILE A 59 -10.89 -16.68 9.82
N SER A 60 -11.85 -17.05 10.68
CA SER A 60 -12.96 -16.17 11.06
C SER A 60 -12.49 -15.13 12.09
N GLU A 61 -13.13 -13.96 12.15
CA GLU A 61 -12.78 -12.92 13.14
C GLU A 61 -12.80 -13.44 14.59
N ILE A 62 -13.69 -14.39 14.90
CA ILE A 62 -13.80 -15.01 16.23
C ILE A 62 -12.53 -15.81 16.58
N ASP A 63 -11.89 -16.41 15.58
CA ASP A 63 -10.68 -17.22 15.77
C ASP A 63 -9.40 -16.36 15.84
N MET A 64 -9.51 -15.04 15.74
CA MET A 64 -8.39 -14.08 15.85
C MET A 64 -8.15 -13.56 17.27
N LEU A 65 -9.08 -13.84 18.20
CA LEU A 65 -9.05 -13.42 19.61
C LEU A 65 -8.54 -14.55 20.50
#